data_AF-A0A7R9YWJ6-F1
#
_entry.id   AF-A0A7R9YWJ6-F1
#
_cell.length_a   1.000
_cell.length_b   1.000
_cell.length_c   1.000
_cell.angle_alpha   90.00
_cell.angle_beta   90.00
_cell.angle_gamma   90.00
#
_symmetry.space_group_name_H-M   'P 1'
#
loop_
_entity.id
_entity.type
_entity.pdbx_description
1 polymer ?
#
loop_
_entity_poly.entity_id
_entity_poly.type
_entity_poly.pdbx_seq_one_letter_code
_entity_poly.pdbx_strand_id
1 'polypeptide(L)'
;AKAVSNEIQDKEVAAEATQREIDAARKGYAPCGTYNAVLFFCIRDMAGVDPMYQYSLGWFIALFVRSIQGSEKADDLAQRLGNINDHFTYALYQNICRSLFEKDKLLFAFLLCVRVMVGKGSLQPAQQQFLLTGGVGVPEADVPHPQGQEWLSAKAWGEVCRAANVTPALGALPYHVAAHPGEWQAIFDSAAPESEHLPGGFHASLTPFERLMVLRCLRPDKVVPAIQAFVAASFGQRFTEPPPFDLGGSYKESSCASPLLFVLSTGSDPTAALLAFAESMGYGSKIAAISMGQGQGPKAAALIAAARKAGSWVLLQNCHLAPSWMPALEKICESVKPDNTDADFRLWITSMPSAAFPVSILQGGVKMTNEPPAGLRANLRRSYALDPISSPEFFEGCSKPGAFKALLFGLCFLHAFVQERRKFGPIGWNIPYGFDDGDLRISARQLRMYIDDNADVPFDALKYAIGECNYGGRVTDDKDRRLLNTLLSRVYRPEILDVAQPFKLSESGTYVVPPEGDHGSYLAALDALP
;
A
#
# COMPACT_ATOMS: atom_id res chain seq x y z
N ALA A 1 25.19 65.36 2.63
CA ALA A 1 26.14 64.59 1.81
C ALA A 1 26.95 63.60 2.66
N LYS A 2 27.84 64.04 3.56
CA LYS A 2 28.73 63.15 4.35
C LYS A 2 27.98 62.20 5.31
N ALA A 3 26.94 62.69 6.00
CA ALA A 3 26.09 61.87 6.87
C ALA A 3 25.34 60.77 6.10
N VAL A 4 24.78 61.11 4.94
CA VAL A 4 24.09 60.16 4.04
C VAL A 4 25.07 59.13 3.47
N SER A 5 26.31 59.54 3.15
CA SER A 5 27.37 58.64 2.70
C SER A 5 27.77 57.62 3.78
N ASN A 6 27.91 58.06 5.03
CA ASN A 6 28.22 57.16 6.14
C ASN A 6 27.06 56.19 6.41
N GLU A 7 25.81 56.66 6.34
CA GLU A 7 24.63 55.81 6.52
C GLU A 7 24.51 54.74 5.41
N ILE A 8 24.89 55.08 4.17
CA ILE A 8 24.97 54.12 3.06
C ILE A 8 26.08 53.09 3.33
N GLN A 9 27.26 53.54 3.78
CA GLN A 9 28.38 52.66 4.11
C GLN A 9 28.01 51.66 5.23
N ASP A 10 27.37 52.14 6.29
CA ASP A 10 26.94 51.30 7.42
C ASP A 10 25.86 50.29 6.98
N LYS A 11 24.93 50.70 6.12
CA LYS A 11 23.93 49.81 5.51
C LYS A 11 24.55 48.77 4.58
N GLU A 12 25.59 49.13 3.85
CA GLU A 12 26.32 48.22 2.96
C GLU A 12 27.07 47.16 3.76
N VAL A 13 27.76 47.54 4.84
CA VAL A 13 28.42 46.60 5.75
C VAL A 13 27.41 45.65 6.42
N ALA A 14 26.27 46.17 6.88
CA ALA A 14 25.21 45.34 7.45
C ALA A 14 24.59 44.38 6.41
N ALA A 15 24.40 44.84 5.17
CA ALA A 15 23.91 44.03 4.07
C ALA A 15 24.91 42.91 3.71
N GLU A 16 26.20 43.19 3.68
CA GLU A 16 27.24 42.17 3.45
C GLU A 16 27.26 41.11 4.55
N ALA A 17 27.16 41.53 5.82
CA ALA A 17 27.10 40.59 6.94
C ALA A 17 25.86 39.68 6.84
N THR A 18 24.69 40.27 6.59
CA THR A 18 23.43 39.54 6.39
C THR A 18 23.54 38.58 5.19
N GLN A 19 24.15 39.01 4.09
CA GLN A 19 24.35 38.17 2.92
C GLN A 19 25.23 36.95 3.22
N ARG A 20 26.31 37.13 4.00
CA ARG A 20 27.17 36.01 4.43
C ARG A 20 26.41 35.02 5.31
N GLU A 21 25.57 35.50 6.22
CA GLU A 21 24.72 34.64 7.06
C GLU A 21 23.69 33.86 6.23
N ILE A 22 23.02 34.52 5.27
CA ILE A 22 22.08 33.87 4.35
C ILE A 22 22.80 32.81 3.51
N ASP A 23 23.98 33.11 2.96
CA ASP A 23 24.74 32.17 2.15
C ASP A 23 25.25 30.97 2.98
N ALA A 24 25.63 31.20 4.24
CA ALA A 24 25.99 30.13 5.17
C ALA A 24 24.78 29.22 5.47
N ALA A 25 23.62 29.82 5.79
CA ALA A 25 22.39 29.07 5.99
C ALA A 25 22.01 28.27 4.72
N ARG A 26 22.01 28.90 3.54
CA ARG A 26 21.68 28.25 2.27
C ARG A 26 22.59 27.05 2.00
N LYS A 27 23.89 27.19 2.23
CA LYS A 27 24.85 26.07 2.10
C LYS A 27 24.54 24.94 3.08
N GLY A 28 24.17 25.27 4.30
CA GLY A 28 23.76 24.30 5.32
C GLY A 28 22.53 23.49 4.91
N TYR A 29 21.51 24.11 4.32
CA TYR A 29 20.27 23.43 3.89
C TYR A 29 20.35 22.79 2.49
N ALA A 30 21.39 23.07 1.70
CA ALA A 30 21.52 22.53 0.33
C ALA A 30 21.43 20.99 0.24
N PRO A 31 22.00 20.19 1.16
CA PRO A 31 21.84 18.74 1.13
C PRO A 31 20.38 18.27 1.25
N CYS A 32 19.56 18.98 2.03
CA CYS A 32 18.14 18.71 2.15
C CYS A 32 17.40 19.01 0.83
N GLY A 33 17.78 20.07 0.12
CA GLY A 33 17.29 20.35 -1.22
C GLY A 33 17.58 19.23 -2.23
N THR A 34 18.83 18.73 -2.26
CA THR A 34 19.22 17.61 -3.10
C THR A 34 18.46 16.34 -2.74
N TYR A 35 18.31 16.04 -1.45
CA TYR A 35 17.52 14.90 -0.97
C TYR A 35 16.06 14.97 -1.44
N ASN A 36 15.43 16.14 -1.29
CA ASN A 36 14.05 16.35 -1.74
C ASN A 36 13.89 16.25 -3.26
N ALA A 37 14.88 16.69 -4.03
CA ALA A 37 14.87 16.52 -5.48
C ALA A 37 14.83 15.04 -5.87
N VAL A 38 15.60 14.19 -5.18
CA VAL A 38 15.56 12.72 -5.37
C VAL A 38 14.17 12.18 -5.10
N LEU A 39 13.53 12.59 -4.00
CA LEU A 39 12.18 12.14 -3.65
C LEU A 39 11.13 12.61 -4.66
N PHE A 40 11.19 13.87 -5.10
CA PHE A 40 10.25 14.42 -6.08
C PHE A 40 10.35 13.69 -7.42
N PHE A 41 11.55 13.44 -7.92
CA PHE A 41 11.72 12.69 -9.16
C PHE A 41 11.31 11.22 -9.02
N CYS A 42 11.48 10.61 -7.83
CA CYS A 42 10.97 9.28 -7.55
C CYS A 42 9.45 9.21 -7.72
N ILE A 43 8.69 10.15 -7.15
CA ILE A 43 7.21 10.14 -7.28
C ILE A 43 6.74 10.56 -8.68
N ARG A 44 7.50 11.43 -9.37
CA ARG A 44 7.18 11.82 -10.75
C ARG A 44 7.28 10.61 -11.69
N ASP A 45 8.30 9.79 -11.52
CA ASP A 45 8.54 8.61 -12.36
C ASP A 45 7.47 7.52 -12.14
N MET A 46 6.67 7.59 -11.06
CA MET A 46 5.52 6.69 -10.86
C MET A 46 4.44 6.81 -11.95
N ALA A 47 4.38 7.94 -12.66
CA ALA A 47 3.54 8.08 -13.85
C ALA A 47 3.84 7.06 -14.94
N GLY A 48 5.05 6.50 -14.96
CA GLY A 48 5.43 5.40 -15.87
C GLY A 48 4.87 4.04 -15.45
N VAL A 49 4.40 3.90 -14.19
CA VAL A 49 3.74 2.69 -13.68
C VAL A 49 2.24 2.75 -13.96
N ASP A 50 1.59 3.87 -13.64
CA ASP A 50 0.19 4.12 -13.96
C ASP A 50 -0.03 5.61 -14.30
N PRO A 51 -0.76 5.95 -15.37
CA PRO A 51 -1.00 7.35 -15.76
C PRO A 51 -1.72 8.18 -14.69
N MET A 52 -2.42 7.56 -13.73
CA MET A 52 -3.08 8.25 -12.62
C MET A 52 -2.10 8.69 -11.52
N TYR A 53 -0.87 8.18 -11.50
CA TYR A 53 0.15 8.48 -10.48
C TYR A 53 0.89 9.78 -10.77
N GLN A 54 0.16 10.89 -10.80
CA GLN A 54 0.67 12.23 -11.15
C GLN A 54 0.59 13.18 -9.96
N TYR A 55 1.69 13.80 -9.55
CA TYR A 55 1.73 14.69 -8.37
C TYR A 55 2.30 16.05 -8.75
N SER A 56 1.70 17.14 -8.23
CA SER A 56 2.22 18.48 -8.47
C SER A 56 3.41 18.80 -7.58
N LEU A 57 4.34 19.62 -8.09
CA LEU A 57 5.40 20.21 -7.29
C LEU A 57 4.83 21.09 -6.16
N GLY A 58 3.74 21.81 -6.42
CA GLY A 58 3.08 22.64 -5.41
C GLY A 58 2.60 21.82 -4.21
N TRP A 59 1.94 20.68 -4.45
CA TRP A 59 1.55 19.75 -3.40
C TRP A 59 2.76 19.19 -2.62
N PHE A 60 3.82 18.80 -3.34
CA PHE A 60 5.04 18.27 -2.73
C PHE A 60 5.70 19.30 -1.80
N ILE A 61 5.81 20.55 -2.24
CA ILE A 61 6.34 21.66 -1.42
C ILE A 61 5.44 21.91 -0.21
N ALA A 62 4.12 21.91 -0.37
CA ALA A 62 3.19 22.10 0.74
C ALA A 62 3.34 21.00 1.80
N LEU A 63 3.50 19.73 1.38
CA LEU A 63 3.76 18.61 2.27
C LEU A 63 5.13 18.75 2.98
N PHE A 64 6.15 19.23 2.28
CA PHE A 64 7.47 19.47 2.86
C PHE A 64 7.43 20.58 3.93
N VAL A 65 6.74 21.69 3.67
CA VAL A 65 6.58 22.78 4.65
C VAL A 65 5.85 22.30 5.90
N ARG A 66 4.79 21.49 5.75
CA ARG A 66 4.11 20.85 6.90
C ARG A 66 5.07 19.93 7.68
N SER A 67 5.93 19.21 6.97
CA SER A 67 6.92 18.32 7.59
C SER A 67 8.01 19.08 8.35
N ILE A 68 8.43 20.26 7.87
CA ILE A 68 9.32 21.14 8.64
C ILE A 68 8.66 21.54 9.96
N GLN A 69 7.37 21.87 9.95
CA GLN A 69 6.65 22.27 11.17
C GLN A 69 6.41 21.09 12.13
N GLY A 70 6.11 19.90 11.60
CA GLY A 70 5.76 18.71 12.39
C GLY A 70 6.95 17.85 12.86
N SER A 71 8.12 18.00 12.26
CA SER A 71 9.33 17.26 12.64
C SER A 71 9.95 17.77 13.94
N GLU A 72 10.61 16.86 14.66
CA GLU A 72 11.30 17.16 15.91
C GLU A 72 12.39 18.23 15.73
N LYS A 73 12.34 19.26 16.58
CA LYS A 73 13.31 20.36 16.57
C LYS A 73 14.64 19.89 17.16
N ALA A 74 15.74 20.42 16.64
CA ALA A 74 17.08 20.18 17.15
C ALA A 74 17.92 21.45 16.97
N ASP A 75 18.84 21.68 17.89
CA ASP A 75 19.74 22.84 17.86
C ASP A 75 20.89 22.63 16.88
N ASP A 76 21.36 21.38 16.72
CA ASP A 76 22.32 21.02 15.69
C ASP A 76 21.65 20.93 14.31
N LEU A 77 22.25 21.59 13.31
CA LEU A 77 21.70 21.64 11.96
C LEU A 77 21.65 20.26 11.32
N ALA A 78 22.68 19.42 11.47
CA ALA A 78 22.71 18.11 10.83
C ALA A 78 21.63 17.20 11.40
N GLN A 79 21.47 17.18 12.72
CA GLN A 79 20.37 16.47 13.39
C GLN A 79 19.01 17.02 12.96
N ARG A 80 18.85 18.34 12.90
CA ARG A 80 17.60 18.97 12.46
C ARG A 80 17.21 18.56 11.04
N LEU A 81 18.18 18.53 10.13
CA LEU A 81 17.97 18.09 8.75
C LEU A 81 17.60 16.61 8.68
N GLY A 82 18.23 15.77 9.51
CA GLY A 82 17.86 14.36 9.67
C GLY A 82 16.38 14.20 10.07
N ASN A 83 15.97 14.89 11.14
CA ASN A 83 14.59 14.84 11.64
C ASN A 83 13.57 15.31 10.59
N ILE A 84 13.88 16.38 9.84
CA ILE A 84 13.02 16.87 8.75
C ILE A 84 12.91 15.83 7.64
N ASN A 85 14.04 15.28 7.18
CA ASN A 85 14.06 14.30 6.09
C ASN A 85 13.32 13.01 6.48
N ASP A 86 13.51 12.52 7.69
CA ASP A 86 12.87 11.28 8.16
C ASP A 86 11.36 11.46 8.29
N HIS A 87 10.90 12.58 8.87
CA HIS A 87 9.48 12.91 8.95
C HIS A 87 8.87 13.09 7.55
N PHE A 88 9.52 13.87 6.69
CA PHE A 88 9.01 14.15 5.35
C PHE A 88 8.94 12.89 4.48
N THR A 89 9.96 12.04 4.52
CA THR A 89 10.01 10.81 3.72
C THR A 89 8.87 9.86 4.10
N TYR A 90 8.58 9.73 5.39
CA TYR A 90 7.47 8.90 5.85
C TYR A 90 6.12 9.54 5.52
N ALA A 91 5.96 10.85 5.71
CA ALA A 91 4.74 11.56 5.33
C ALA A 91 4.48 11.45 3.81
N LEU A 92 5.52 11.57 3.00
CA LEU A 92 5.45 11.36 1.56
C LEU A 92 5.02 9.93 1.24
N TYR A 93 5.67 8.93 1.87
CA TYR A 93 5.30 7.52 1.70
C TYR A 93 3.82 7.28 1.97
N GLN A 94 3.32 7.73 3.11
CA GLN A 94 1.91 7.54 3.50
C GLN A 94 0.95 8.21 2.52
N ASN A 95 1.23 9.44 2.09
CA ASN A 95 0.36 10.16 1.16
C ASN A 95 0.34 9.51 -0.24
N ILE A 96 1.50 9.10 -0.74
CA ILE A 96 1.59 8.46 -2.05
C ILE A 96 0.86 7.10 -2.00
N CYS A 97 1.16 6.26 -0.99
CA CYS A 97 0.53 4.94 -0.84
C CYS A 97 -1.00 5.01 -0.73
N ARG A 98 -1.59 6.07 -0.18
CA ARG A 98 -3.05 6.27 -0.17
C ARG A 98 -3.65 6.31 -1.58
N SER A 99 -2.87 6.75 -2.57
CA SER A 99 -3.30 6.90 -3.97
C SER A 99 -2.79 5.81 -4.91
N LEU A 100 -1.98 4.87 -4.42
CA LEU A 100 -1.48 3.74 -5.20
C LEU A 100 -2.40 2.52 -5.07
N PHE A 101 -2.47 1.71 -6.11
CA PHE A 101 -3.00 0.36 -6.00
C PHE A 101 -2.10 -0.50 -5.11
N GLU A 102 -2.69 -1.51 -4.48
CA GLU A 102 -2.01 -2.36 -3.50
C GLU A 102 -0.76 -3.02 -4.09
N LYS A 103 -0.86 -3.50 -5.34
CA LYS A 103 0.23 -4.12 -6.10
C LYS A 103 1.46 -3.21 -6.27
N ASP A 104 1.29 -1.89 -6.23
CA ASP A 104 2.34 -0.92 -6.53
C ASP A 104 2.97 -0.31 -5.27
N LYS A 105 2.40 -0.55 -4.08
CA LYS A 105 2.88 0.06 -2.83
C LYS A 105 4.28 -0.44 -2.42
N LEU A 106 4.53 -1.74 -2.51
CA LEU A 106 5.86 -2.29 -2.22
C LEU A 106 6.89 -1.87 -3.28
N LEU A 107 6.48 -1.79 -4.55
CA LEU A 107 7.31 -1.26 -5.63
C LEU A 107 7.74 0.18 -5.30
N PHE A 108 6.80 1.03 -4.90
CA PHE A 108 7.13 2.41 -4.52
C PHE A 108 8.04 2.48 -3.30
N ALA A 109 7.78 1.67 -2.26
CA ALA A 109 8.64 1.61 -1.07
C ALA A 109 10.08 1.22 -1.44
N PHE A 110 10.23 0.22 -2.31
CA PHE A 110 11.53 -0.22 -2.83
C PHE A 110 12.21 0.86 -3.67
N LEU A 111 11.49 1.50 -4.59
CA LEU A 111 12.01 2.61 -5.40
C LEU A 111 12.47 3.78 -4.54
N LEU A 112 11.68 4.16 -3.54
CA LEU A 112 12.02 5.22 -2.59
C LEU A 112 13.33 4.91 -1.86
N CYS A 113 13.44 3.68 -1.34
CA CYS A 113 14.64 3.20 -0.66
C CYS A 113 15.87 3.24 -1.57
N VAL A 114 15.78 2.63 -2.76
CA VAL A 114 16.88 2.56 -3.73
C VAL A 114 17.30 3.96 -4.19
N ARG A 115 16.37 4.84 -4.53
CA ARG A 115 16.67 6.21 -5.01
C ARG A 115 17.41 7.02 -3.95
N VAL A 116 17.02 6.92 -2.69
CA VAL A 116 17.72 7.58 -1.58
C VAL A 116 19.12 6.99 -1.38
N MET A 117 19.27 5.67 -1.43
CA MET A 117 20.59 5.04 -1.28
C MET A 117 21.55 5.43 -2.42
N VAL A 118 21.05 5.47 -3.67
CA VAL A 118 21.80 5.98 -4.82
C VAL A 118 22.15 7.46 -4.62
N GLY A 119 21.20 8.28 -4.18
CA GLY A 119 21.42 9.71 -3.90
C GLY A 119 22.46 9.97 -2.80
N LYS A 120 22.60 9.03 -1.85
CA LYS A 120 23.63 9.06 -0.79
C LYS A 120 24.97 8.44 -1.24
N GLY A 121 25.04 7.81 -2.41
CA GLY A 121 26.20 7.09 -2.91
C GLY A 121 26.45 5.73 -2.24
N SER A 122 25.51 5.23 -1.43
CA SER A 122 25.62 3.93 -0.74
C SER A 122 25.17 2.74 -1.58
N LEU A 123 24.63 2.99 -2.77
CA LEU A 123 24.25 1.97 -3.76
C LEU A 123 24.78 2.39 -5.13
N GLN A 124 25.46 1.48 -5.82
CA GLN A 124 25.99 1.73 -7.16
C GLN A 124 24.96 1.39 -8.25
N PRO A 125 24.90 2.16 -9.35
CA PRO A 125 23.98 1.89 -10.47
C PRO A 125 24.12 0.46 -11.05
N ALA A 126 25.34 -0.09 -11.05
CA ALA A 126 25.61 -1.44 -11.53
C ALA A 126 24.91 -2.52 -10.70
N GLN A 127 24.81 -2.35 -9.37
CA GLN A 127 24.08 -3.26 -8.48
C GLN A 127 22.58 -3.26 -8.82
N GLN A 128 22.00 -2.07 -9.00
CA GLN A 128 20.60 -1.93 -9.40
C GLN A 128 20.34 -2.58 -10.78
N GLN A 129 21.20 -2.32 -11.76
CA GLN A 129 21.07 -2.92 -13.09
C GLN A 129 21.18 -4.44 -13.05
N PHE A 130 22.06 -4.98 -12.21
CA PHE A 130 22.16 -6.43 -12.00
C PHE A 130 20.88 -7.01 -11.42
N LEU A 131 20.30 -6.40 -10.38
CA LEU A 131 19.05 -6.88 -9.79
C LEU A 131 17.89 -6.88 -10.81
N LEU A 132 17.86 -5.93 -11.74
CA LEU A 132 16.80 -5.85 -12.74
C LEU A 132 17.01 -6.80 -13.92
N THR A 133 18.25 -6.98 -14.38
CA THR A 133 18.54 -7.69 -15.64
C THR A 133 19.21 -9.05 -15.45
N GLY A 134 19.74 -9.35 -14.26
CA GLY A 134 20.61 -10.50 -13.99
C GLY A 134 21.99 -10.37 -14.60
N GLY A 135 22.43 -9.13 -14.80
CA GLY A 135 23.75 -8.81 -15.32
C GLY A 135 23.88 -9.07 -16.81
N VAL A 136 22.82 -8.95 -17.61
CA VAL A 136 22.96 -9.05 -19.08
C VAL A 136 23.99 -8.01 -19.54
N GLY A 137 25.05 -8.48 -20.21
CA GLY A 137 26.19 -7.66 -20.63
C GLY A 137 27.37 -7.59 -19.65
N VAL A 138 27.23 -8.15 -18.44
CA VAL A 138 28.34 -8.36 -17.51
C VAL A 138 29.06 -9.66 -17.89
N PRO A 139 30.39 -9.68 -18.06
CA PRO A 139 31.13 -10.91 -18.30
C PRO A 139 30.93 -11.91 -17.18
N GLU A 140 30.86 -13.20 -17.51
CA GLU A 140 30.82 -14.26 -16.50
C GLU A 140 32.23 -14.50 -15.95
N ALA A 141 32.35 -14.76 -14.65
CA ALA A 141 33.57 -15.34 -14.12
C ALA A 141 33.81 -16.72 -14.72
N ASP A 142 35.07 -17.03 -15.03
CA ASP A 142 35.49 -18.32 -15.60
C ASP A 142 35.54 -19.39 -14.48
N VAL A 143 34.35 -19.81 -14.04
CA VAL A 143 34.16 -20.85 -13.02
C VAL A 143 33.21 -21.91 -13.58
N PRO A 144 33.66 -23.16 -13.75
CA PRO A 144 32.81 -24.24 -14.24
C PRO A 144 31.60 -24.47 -13.34
N HIS A 145 30.46 -24.80 -13.96
CA HIS A 145 29.27 -25.23 -13.23
C HIS A 145 29.60 -26.43 -12.33
N PRO A 146 29.20 -26.43 -11.05
CA PRO A 146 29.49 -27.55 -10.16
C PRO A 146 28.84 -28.83 -10.70
N GLN A 147 29.64 -29.91 -10.80
CA GLN A 147 29.19 -31.18 -11.36
C GLN A 147 28.17 -31.87 -10.43
N GLY A 148 27.16 -32.49 -11.03
CA GLY A 148 26.13 -33.23 -10.29
C GLY A 148 25.14 -32.37 -9.50
N GLN A 149 25.13 -31.04 -9.67
CA GLN A 149 24.23 -30.12 -8.98
C GLN A 149 23.06 -29.72 -9.88
N GLU A 150 22.03 -30.56 -9.97
CA GLU A 150 20.86 -30.31 -10.83
C GLU A 150 19.91 -29.22 -10.28
N TRP A 151 19.96 -28.95 -8.98
CA TRP A 151 19.16 -27.89 -8.34
C TRP A 151 19.52 -26.49 -8.84
N LEU A 152 20.78 -26.30 -9.26
CA LEU A 152 21.27 -25.04 -9.80
C LEU A 152 21.27 -25.14 -11.33
N SER A 153 20.36 -24.40 -11.98
CA SER A 153 20.32 -24.39 -13.44
C SER A 153 21.52 -23.64 -14.04
N ALA A 154 21.91 -23.98 -15.27
CA ALA A 154 22.96 -23.25 -15.99
C ALA A 154 22.69 -21.74 -16.12
N LYS A 155 21.41 -21.35 -16.22
CA LYS A 155 21.00 -19.94 -16.22
C LYS A 155 21.29 -19.26 -14.88
N ALA A 156 20.87 -19.89 -13.78
CA ALA A 156 21.11 -19.39 -12.42
C ALA A 156 22.60 -19.33 -12.11
N TRP A 157 23.36 -20.34 -12.53
CA TRP A 157 24.82 -20.34 -12.41
C TRP A 157 25.47 -19.19 -13.18
N GLY A 158 25.05 -18.94 -14.43
CA GLY A 158 25.53 -17.77 -15.17
C GLY A 158 25.26 -16.47 -14.44
N GLU A 159 24.11 -16.32 -13.77
CA GLU A 159 23.84 -15.15 -12.92
C GLU A 159 24.78 -15.06 -11.70
N VAL A 160 25.08 -16.17 -11.04
CA VAL A 160 26.09 -16.24 -9.95
C VAL A 160 27.47 -15.82 -10.47
N CYS A 161 27.90 -16.32 -11.62
CA CYS A 161 29.18 -15.97 -12.23
C CYS A 161 29.25 -14.49 -12.66
N ARG A 162 28.14 -13.91 -13.14
CA ARG A 162 28.08 -12.48 -13.46
C ARG A 162 28.06 -11.60 -12.21
N ALA A 163 27.41 -12.05 -11.13
CA ALA A 163 27.36 -11.33 -9.85
C ALA A 163 28.77 -11.03 -9.31
N ALA A 164 29.71 -11.95 -9.53
CA ALA A 164 31.12 -11.81 -9.13
C ALA A 164 31.79 -10.55 -9.67
N ASN A 165 31.36 -10.08 -10.85
CA ASN A 165 31.93 -8.93 -11.53
C ASN A 165 31.15 -7.63 -11.29
N VAL A 166 30.11 -7.64 -10.43
CA VAL A 166 29.32 -6.43 -10.12
C VAL A 166 29.97 -5.62 -9.00
N THR A 167 30.47 -6.29 -7.97
CA THR A 167 31.13 -5.66 -6.82
C THR A 167 32.28 -6.52 -6.33
N PRO A 168 33.37 -5.95 -5.79
CA PRO A 168 34.47 -6.73 -5.23
C PRO A 168 34.05 -7.74 -4.16
N ALA A 169 33.05 -7.40 -3.34
CA ALA A 169 32.55 -8.26 -2.26
C ALA A 169 31.90 -9.56 -2.76
N LEU A 170 31.41 -9.57 -4.00
CA LEU A 170 30.80 -10.74 -4.63
C LEU A 170 31.82 -11.58 -5.42
N GLY A 171 33.06 -11.13 -5.58
CA GLY A 171 34.05 -11.77 -6.46
C GLY A 171 34.32 -13.25 -6.12
N ALA A 172 34.29 -13.60 -4.84
CA ALA A 172 34.51 -14.97 -4.38
C ALA A 172 33.26 -15.87 -4.43
N LEU A 173 32.08 -15.31 -4.75
CA LEU A 173 30.79 -16.02 -4.70
C LEU A 173 30.76 -17.31 -5.55
N PRO A 174 31.04 -17.29 -6.87
CA PRO A 174 30.96 -18.50 -7.68
C PRO A 174 31.93 -19.59 -7.20
N TYR A 175 33.15 -19.21 -6.79
CA TYR A 175 34.13 -20.17 -6.27
C TYR A 175 33.63 -20.86 -5.00
N HIS A 176 33.03 -20.11 -4.07
CA HIS A 176 32.49 -20.68 -2.84
C HIS A 176 31.25 -21.55 -3.10
N VAL A 177 30.37 -21.14 -4.01
CA VAL A 177 29.20 -21.94 -4.41
C VAL A 177 29.63 -23.27 -5.04
N ALA A 178 30.65 -23.25 -5.90
CA ALA A 178 31.19 -24.45 -6.52
C ALA A 178 31.88 -25.39 -5.51
N ALA A 179 32.59 -24.83 -4.51
CA ALA A 179 33.29 -25.61 -3.50
C ALA A 179 32.37 -26.22 -2.42
N HIS A 180 31.27 -25.53 -2.09
CA HIS A 180 30.37 -25.91 -0.98
C HIS A 180 28.89 -25.97 -1.42
N PRO A 181 28.52 -26.73 -2.47
CA PRO A 181 27.19 -26.67 -3.06
C PRO A 181 26.08 -27.07 -2.08
N GLY A 182 26.34 -27.99 -1.14
CA GLY A 182 25.35 -28.44 -0.16
C GLY A 182 24.85 -27.34 0.78
N GLU A 183 25.71 -26.38 1.16
CA GLU A 183 25.32 -25.25 2.02
C GLU A 183 24.37 -24.29 1.30
N TRP A 184 24.61 -24.06 0.00
CA TRP A 184 23.75 -23.22 -0.83
C TRP A 184 22.47 -23.93 -1.25
N GLN A 185 22.52 -25.25 -1.44
CA GLN A 185 21.35 -26.05 -1.70
C GLN A 185 20.38 -26.01 -0.52
N ALA A 186 20.87 -26.01 0.72
CA ALA A 186 20.00 -25.86 1.90
C ALA A 186 19.21 -24.54 1.89
N ILE A 187 19.82 -23.45 1.43
CA ILE A 187 19.13 -22.17 1.22
C ILE A 187 18.15 -22.28 0.05
N PHE A 188 18.57 -22.89 -1.06
CA PHE A 188 17.71 -23.09 -2.22
C PHE A 188 16.45 -23.89 -1.87
N ASP A 189 16.57 -24.93 -1.05
CA ASP A 189 15.47 -25.80 -0.64
C ASP A 189 14.61 -25.20 0.50
N SER A 190 15.06 -24.11 1.14
CA SER A 190 14.31 -23.44 2.20
C SER A 190 12.99 -22.84 1.69
N ALA A 191 11.95 -22.89 2.53
CA ALA A 191 10.67 -22.25 2.25
C ALA A 191 10.74 -20.72 2.37
N ALA A 192 11.68 -20.21 3.18
CA ALA A 192 11.88 -18.80 3.48
C ALA A 192 13.38 -18.41 3.34
N PRO A 193 13.97 -18.57 2.14
CA PRO A 193 15.40 -18.38 1.92
C PRO A 193 15.89 -16.95 2.21
N GLU A 194 14.99 -15.96 2.18
CA GLU A 194 15.26 -14.58 2.57
C GLU A 194 15.60 -14.40 4.05
N SER A 195 15.23 -15.37 4.90
CA SER A 195 15.53 -15.40 6.34
C SER A 195 16.77 -16.23 6.68
N GLU A 196 17.32 -16.96 5.70
CA GLU A 196 18.49 -17.81 5.91
C GLU A 196 19.80 -17.00 5.96
N HIS A 197 20.78 -17.52 6.68
CA HIS A 197 22.11 -16.92 6.72
C HIS A 197 22.96 -17.44 5.56
N LEU A 198 23.59 -16.53 4.81
CA LEU A 198 24.49 -16.91 3.72
C LEU A 198 25.79 -17.52 4.28
N PRO A 199 26.27 -18.64 3.72
CA PRO A 199 27.44 -19.34 4.22
C PRO A 199 28.75 -18.58 3.95
N GLY A 200 29.89 -19.14 4.36
CA GLY A 200 31.21 -18.64 3.96
C GLY A 200 31.56 -17.22 4.43
N GLY A 201 30.85 -16.69 5.43
CA GLY A 201 30.99 -15.30 5.89
C GLY A 201 30.32 -14.26 5.00
N PHE A 202 29.67 -14.66 3.89
CA PHE A 202 28.98 -13.73 2.98
C PHE A 202 27.87 -12.95 3.67
N HIS A 203 27.18 -13.54 4.65
CA HIS A 203 26.12 -12.81 5.34
C HIS A 203 26.65 -11.58 6.10
N ALA A 204 27.84 -11.66 6.69
CA ALA A 204 28.43 -10.55 7.43
C ALA A 204 29.14 -9.53 6.50
N SER A 205 29.74 -10.00 5.41
CA SER A 205 30.51 -9.14 4.50
C SER A 205 29.66 -8.39 3.48
N LEU A 206 28.51 -8.96 3.08
CA LEU A 206 27.63 -8.37 2.06
C LEU A 206 26.66 -7.36 2.68
N THR A 207 26.46 -6.26 1.95
CA THR A 207 25.38 -5.31 2.22
C THR A 207 24.02 -5.97 2.03
N PRO A 208 22.94 -5.45 2.66
CA PRO A 208 21.59 -5.97 2.46
C PRO A 208 21.17 -6.07 0.98
N PHE A 209 21.60 -5.13 0.14
CA PHE A 209 21.29 -5.14 -1.29
C PHE A 209 22.08 -6.23 -2.04
N GLU A 210 23.34 -6.47 -1.70
CA GLU A 210 24.12 -7.57 -2.28
C GLU A 210 23.56 -8.93 -1.88
N ARG A 211 23.07 -9.09 -0.64
CA ARG A 211 22.35 -10.32 -0.23
C ARG A 211 21.09 -10.54 -1.05
N LEU A 212 20.34 -9.47 -1.34
CA LEU A 212 19.18 -9.52 -2.24
C LEU A 212 19.58 -9.95 -3.67
N MET A 213 20.72 -9.47 -4.18
CA MET A 213 21.25 -9.92 -5.48
C MET A 213 21.61 -11.41 -5.48
N VAL A 214 22.26 -11.90 -4.42
CA VAL A 214 22.59 -13.33 -4.27
C VAL A 214 21.33 -14.17 -4.23
N LEU A 215 20.33 -13.78 -3.42
CA LEU A 215 19.07 -14.49 -3.35
C LEU A 215 18.36 -14.54 -4.71
N ARG A 216 18.36 -13.43 -5.47
CA ARG A 216 17.77 -13.39 -6.82
C ARG A 216 18.39 -14.44 -7.74
N CYS A 217 19.70 -14.66 -7.66
CA CYS A 217 20.38 -15.67 -8.48
C CYS A 217 19.91 -17.10 -8.15
N LEU A 218 19.64 -17.38 -6.88
CA LEU A 218 19.30 -18.73 -6.39
C LEU A 218 17.79 -19.00 -6.42
N ARG A 219 16.99 -18.06 -5.91
CA ARG A 219 15.55 -18.15 -5.68
C ARG A 219 14.83 -16.90 -6.20
N PRO A 220 14.77 -16.71 -7.53
CA PRO A 220 14.09 -15.55 -8.12
C PRO A 220 12.61 -15.47 -7.76
N ASP A 221 11.97 -16.59 -7.41
CA ASP A 221 10.58 -16.66 -6.94
C ASP A 221 10.37 -16.03 -5.55
N LYS A 222 11.44 -15.87 -4.75
CA LYS A 222 11.41 -15.33 -3.38
C LYS A 222 11.93 -13.89 -3.28
N VAL A 223 12.11 -13.22 -4.43
CA VAL A 223 12.58 -11.83 -4.47
C VAL A 223 11.60 -10.85 -3.81
N VAL A 224 10.29 -11.08 -3.90
CA VAL A 224 9.29 -10.16 -3.31
C VAL A 224 9.38 -10.11 -1.78
N PRO A 225 9.34 -11.24 -1.03
CA PRO A 225 9.61 -11.25 0.41
C PRO A 225 10.96 -10.62 0.77
N ALA A 226 12.00 -10.90 -0.02
CA ALA A 226 13.33 -10.35 0.24
C ALA A 226 13.42 -8.84 0.03
N ILE A 227 12.71 -8.28 -0.96
CA ILE A 227 12.56 -6.83 -1.14
C ILE A 227 11.85 -6.22 0.07
N GLN A 228 10.79 -6.87 0.57
CA GLN A 228 10.09 -6.41 1.77
C GLN A 228 11.03 -6.39 2.98
N ALA A 229 11.76 -7.47 3.24
CA ALA A 229 12.76 -7.53 4.30
C ALA A 229 13.87 -6.47 4.13
N PHE A 230 14.35 -6.27 2.90
CA PHE A 230 15.34 -5.25 2.56
C PHE A 230 14.86 -3.83 2.86
N VAL A 231 13.62 -3.49 2.47
CA VAL A 231 13.01 -2.18 2.77
C VAL A 231 12.84 -2.00 4.27
N ALA A 232 12.33 -3.02 4.98
CA ALA A 232 12.16 -2.97 6.42
C ALA A 232 13.50 -2.75 7.16
N ALA A 233 14.57 -3.43 6.74
CA ALA A 233 15.90 -3.27 7.32
C ALA A 233 16.55 -1.92 7.00
N SER A 234 16.29 -1.36 5.81
CA SER A 234 16.96 -0.14 5.33
C SER A 234 16.24 1.14 5.76
N PHE A 235 14.90 1.14 5.73
CA PHE A 235 14.04 2.32 5.94
C PHE A 235 13.13 2.19 7.17
N GLY A 236 13.01 0.98 7.73
CA GLY A 236 12.17 0.66 8.87
C GLY A 236 10.87 -0.04 8.46
N GLN A 237 10.35 -0.85 9.38
CA GLN A 237 9.12 -1.65 9.21
C GLN A 237 7.91 -0.81 8.73
N ARG A 238 7.82 0.45 9.15
CA ARG A 238 6.74 1.36 8.77
C ARG A 238 6.61 1.62 7.26
N PHE A 239 7.64 1.32 6.45
CA PHE A 239 7.60 1.47 4.99
C PHE A 239 7.13 0.21 4.25
N THR A 240 6.93 -0.91 4.96
CA THR A 240 6.33 -2.13 4.43
C THR A 240 4.89 -2.32 4.90
N GLU A 241 4.39 -1.38 5.70
CA GLU A 241 3.05 -1.38 6.28
C GLU A 241 2.29 -0.14 5.80
N PRO A 242 1.56 -0.25 4.67
CA PRO A 242 0.81 0.88 4.14
C PRO A 242 -0.24 1.39 5.13
N PRO A 243 -0.50 2.71 5.16
CA PRO A 243 -1.55 3.26 6.01
C PRO A 243 -2.93 2.71 5.60
N PRO A 244 -3.84 2.50 6.56
CA PRO A 244 -5.22 2.14 6.26
C PRO A 244 -5.91 3.25 5.46
N PHE A 245 -6.95 2.87 4.73
CA PHE A 245 -7.81 3.82 4.03
C PHE A 245 -8.50 4.76 5.03
N ASP A 246 -8.36 6.07 4.82
CA ASP A 246 -8.95 7.12 5.68
C ASP A 246 -9.65 8.18 4.83
N LEU A 247 -10.96 8.01 4.64
CA LEU A 247 -11.79 8.97 3.91
C LEU A 247 -11.88 10.33 4.62
N GLY A 248 -11.90 10.33 5.95
CA GLY A 248 -11.99 11.55 6.75
C GLY A 248 -10.73 12.40 6.65
N GLY A 249 -9.56 11.75 6.70
CA GLY A 249 -8.27 12.37 6.47
C GLY A 249 -8.17 12.97 5.06
N SER A 250 -8.55 12.23 4.03
CA SER A 250 -8.56 12.73 2.65
C SER A 250 -9.51 13.92 2.46
N TYR A 251 -10.68 13.92 3.11
CA TYR A 251 -11.57 15.08 3.11
C TYR A 251 -10.94 16.31 3.77
N LYS A 252 -10.27 16.15 4.91
CA LYS A 252 -9.59 17.25 5.62
C LYS A 252 -8.44 17.86 4.82
N GLU A 253 -7.77 17.06 4.00
CA GLU A 253 -6.71 17.52 3.10
C GLU A 253 -7.24 18.26 1.86
N SER A 254 -8.54 18.12 1.59
CA SER A 254 -9.22 18.77 0.46
C SER A 254 -9.76 20.16 0.81
N SER A 255 -10.16 20.88 -0.23
CA SER A 255 -10.78 22.20 -0.23
C SER A 255 -11.84 22.25 -1.33
N CYS A 256 -12.57 23.37 -1.44
CA CYS A 256 -13.52 23.57 -2.52
C CYS A 256 -12.89 23.50 -3.91
N ALA A 257 -11.59 23.83 -4.06
CA ALA A 257 -10.87 23.86 -5.33
C ALA A 257 -10.08 22.58 -5.64
N SER A 258 -9.95 21.66 -4.69
CA SER A 258 -9.21 20.41 -4.88
C SER A 258 -10.19 19.22 -4.92
N PRO A 259 -10.47 18.65 -6.10
CA PRO A 259 -11.40 17.53 -6.21
C PRO A 259 -10.85 16.29 -5.48
N LEU A 260 -11.75 15.42 -5.02
CA LEU A 260 -11.41 14.14 -4.43
C LEU A 260 -11.66 13.03 -5.45
N LEU A 261 -10.63 12.25 -5.77
CA LEU A 261 -10.67 11.22 -6.79
C LEU A 261 -10.48 9.84 -6.17
N PHE A 262 -11.48 8.99 -6.32
CA PHE A 262 -11.35 7.55 -6.15
C PHE A 262 -10.86 6.92 -7.45
N VAL A 263 -9.64 6.37 -7.40
CA VAL A 263 -9.11 5.54 -8.47
C VAL A 263 -9.57 4.11 -8.19
N LEU A 264 -10.48 3.61 -9.03
CA LEU A 264 -11.16 2.35 -8.84
C LEU A 264 -10.33 1.19 -9.38
N SER A 265 -10.29 0.09 -8.63
CA SER A 265 -9.94 -1.22 -9.15
C SER A 265 -11.21 -1.99 -9.53
N THR A 266 -11.04 -3.04 -10.34
CA THR A 266 -12.16 -3.87 -10.82
C THR A 266 -12.95 -4.46 -9.65
N GLY A 267 -14.24 -4.15 -9.59
CA GLY A 267 -15.15 -4.64 -8.54
C GLY A 267 -15.15 -3.82 -7.24
N SER A 268 -14.38 -2.72 -7.16
CA SER A 268 -14.46 -1.76 -6.06
C SER A 268 -15.43 -0.62 -6.39
N ASP A 269 -16.35 -0.31 -5.48
CA ASP A 269 -17.20 0.88 -5.55
C ASP A 269 -17.27 1.58 -4.18
N PRO A 270 -16.66 2.78 -4.03
CA PRO A 270 -16.64 3.53 -2.78
C PRO A 270 -17.93 4.32 -2.55
N THR A 271 -18.91 4.29 -3.47
CA THR A 271 -20.11 5.14 -3.42
C THR A 271 -20.87 4.98 -2.10
N ALA A 272 -21.11 3.74 -1.65
CA ALA A 272 -21.82 3.50 -0.40
C ALA A 272 -21.09 4.07 0.83
N ALA A 273 -19.76 3.90 0.89
CA ALA A 273 -18.94 4.46 1.96
C ALA A 273 -18.93 5.99 1.92
N LEU A 274 -18.87 6.59 0.74
CA LEU A 274 -18.94 8.04 0.55
C LEU A 274 -20.30 8.61 0.96
N LEU A 275 -21.41 7.95 0.61
CA LEU A 275 -22.75 8.40 1.01
C LEU A 275 -22.94 8.32 2.53
N ALA A 276 -22.48 7.24 3.17
CA ALA A 276 -22.49 7.11 4.62
C ALA A 276 -21.62 8.20 5.30
N PHE A 277 -20.47 8.53 4.71
CA PHE A 277 -19.62 9.62 5.17
C PHE A 277 -20.27 11.00 4.97
N ALA A 278 -20.95 11.22 3.85
CA ALA A 278 -21.71 12.45 3.62
C ALA A 278 -22.83 12.61 4.66
N GLU A 279 -23.56 11.54 4.97
CA GLU A 279 -24.59 11.52 6.02
C GLU A 279 -24.00 11.90 7.39
N SER A 280 -22.89 11.27 7.80
CA SER A 280 -22.24 11.55 9.09
C SER A 280 -21.71 12.97 9.20
N MET A 281 -21.38 13.60 8.07
CA MET A 281 -20.95 15.01 7.99
C MET A 281 -22.13 15.99 7.84
N GLY A 282 -23.38 15.51 7.80
CA GLY A 282 -24.58 16.35 7.62
C GLY A 282 -24.85 16.80 6.18
N TYR A 283 -24.21 16.15 5.20
CA TYR A 283 -24.33 16.40 3.76
C TYR A 283 -25.13 15.33 2.99
N GLY A 284 -25.72 14.34 3.67
CA GLY A 284 -26.41 13.23 2.99
C GLY A 284 -27.59 13.67 2.10
N SER A 285 -28.32 14.72 2.49
CA SER A 285 -29.35 15.35 1.66
C SER A 285 -28.83 16.41 0.68
N LYS A 286 -27.53 16.73 0.77
CA LYS A 286 -26.82 17.76 -0.01
C LYS A 286 -25.76 17.18 -0.95
N ILE A 287 -25.83 15.89 -1.24
CA ILE A 287 -24.97 15.23 -2.24
C ILE A 287 -25.80 14.79 -3.44
N ALA A 288 -25.36 15.19 -4.64
CA ALA A 288 -25.94 14.75 -5.90
C ALA A 288 -24.97 13.81 -6.61
N ALA A 289 -25.41 12.59 -6.94
CA ALA A 289 -24.62 11.62 -7.71
C ALA A 289 -25.08 11.56 -9.17
N ILE A 290 -24.13 11.47 -10.10
CA ILE A 290 -24.39 11.29 -11.53
C ILE A 290 -23.38 10.31 -12.14
N SER A 291 -23.90 9.25 -12.78
CA SER A 291 -23.08 8.31 -13.56
C SER A 291 -22.72 8.91 -14.90
N MET A 292 -21.42 8.99 -15.17
CA MET A 292 -20.88 9.51 -16.40
C MET A 292 -21.00 8.49 -17.53
N GLY A 293 -21.43 8.99 -18.69
CA GLY A 293 -21.61 8.24 -19.92
C GLY A 293 -21.95 9.20 -21.06
N GLN A 294 -22.33 8.66 -22.22
CA GLN A 294 -22.64 9.48 -23.38
C GLN A 294 -23.80 10.45 -23.07
N GLY A 295 -23.58 11.74 -23.33
CA GLY A 295 -24.60 12.79 -23.16
C GLY A 295 -24.81 13.32 -21.73
N GLN A 296 -24.12 12.80 -20.71
CA GLN A 296 -24.30 13.25 -19.31
C GLN A 296 -23.51 14.52 -18.95
N GLY A 297 -22.52 14.89 -19.77
CA GLY A 297 -21.62 16.04 -19.52
C GLY A 297 -22.33 17.37 -19.21
N PRO A 298 -23.31 17.82 -20.01
CA PRO A 298 -24.03 19.07 -19.73
C PRO A 298 -24.80 19.06 -18.40
N LYS A 299 -25.40 17.91 -18.04
CA LYS A 299 -26.10 17.75 -16.75
C LYS A 299 -25.12 17.80 -15.58
N ALA A 300 -23.98 17.12 -15.70
CA ALA A 300 -22.92 17.16 -14.70
C ALA A 300 -22.40 18.59 -14.49
N ALA A 301 -22.15 19.33 -15.59
CA ALA A 301 -21.71 20.72 -15.51
C ALA A 301 -22.73 21.64 -14.79
N ALA A 302 -24.03 21.47 -15.08
CA ALA A 302 -25.09 22.22 -14.41
C ALA A 302 -25.18 21.88 -12.91
N LEU A 303 -25.07 20.60 -12.54
CA LEU A 303 -25.03 20.16 -11.14
C LEU A 303 -23.84 20.78 -10.40
N ILE A 304 -22.65 20.75 -10.99
CA ILE A 304 -21.44 21.36 -10.39
C ILE A 304 -21.64 22.86 -10.21
N ALA A 305 -22.14 23.56 -11.23
CA ALA A 305 -22.37 25.00 -11.15
C ALA A 305 -23.38 25.40 -10.04
N ALA A 306 -24.43 24.60 -9.84
CA ALA A 306 -25.38 24.80 -8.76
C ALA A 306 -24.74 24.51 -7.40
N ALA A 307 -24.05 23.38 -7.27
CA ALA A 307 -23.41 22.95 -6.02
C ALA A 307 -22.33 23.92 -5.54
N ARG A 308 -21.56 24.50 -6.46
CA ARG A 308 -20.55 25.53 -6.15
C ARG A 308 -21.11 26.76 -5.43
N LYS A 309 -22.36 27.13 -5.75
CA LYS A 309 -23.04 28.27 -5.12
C LYS A 309 -23.75 27.88 -3.82
N ALA A 310 -24.18 26.63 -3.72
CA ALA A 310 -24.97 26.12 -2.60
C ALA A 310 -24.13 25.49 -1.47
N GLY A 311 -22.82 25.33 -1.65
CA GLY A 311 -21.96 24.62 -0.70
C GLY A 311 -22.28 23.13 -0.61
N SER A 312 -22.79 22.53 -1.69
CA SER A 312 -23.23 21.14 -1.71
C SER A 312 -22.21 20.24 -2.41
N TRP A 313 -22.37 18.92 -2.31
CA TRP A 313 -21.43 17.95 -2.88
C TRP A 313 -21.94 17.38 -4.19
N VAL A 314 -21.03 17.10 -5.12
CA VAL A 314 -21.33 16.37 -6.36
C VAL A 314 -20.44 15.14 -6.46
N LEU A 315 -21.03 13.99 -6.75
CA LEU A 315 -20.33 12.74 -7.06
C LEU A 315 -20.47 12.42 -8.55
N LEU A 316 -19.37 12.49 -9.29
CA LEU A 316 -19.27 12.02 -10.66
C LEU A 316 -18.80 10.56 -10.66
N GLN A 317 -19.66 9.64 -11.07
CA GLN A 317 -19.33 8.21 -11.07
C GLN A 317 -18.82 7.78 -12.44
N ASN A 318 -17.81 6.90 -12.47
CA ASN A 318 -17.32 6.24 -13.68
C ASN A 318 -16.83 7.20 -14.78
N CYS A 319 -16.10 8.26 -14.41
CA CYS A 319 -15.64 9.29 -15.36
C CYS A 319 -14.85 8.73 -16.56
N HIS A 320 -14.08 7.65 -16.39
CA HIS A 320 -13.41 6.92 -17.48
C HIS A 320 -14.33 6.52 -18.65
N LEU A 321 -15.65 6.41 -18.44
CA LEU A 321 -16.62 6.11 -19.50
C LEU A 321 -16.99 7.32 -20.37
N ALA A 322 -16.54 8.52 -20.01
CA ALA A 322 -16.81 9.77 -20.74
C ALA A 322 -15.52 10.51 -21.14
N PRO A 323 -14.58 9.88 -21.87
CA PRO A 323 -13.28 10.49 -22.20
C PRO A 323 -13.42 11.79 -23.01
N SER A 324 -14.43 11.90 -23.88
CA SER A 324 -14.69 13.11 -24.67
C SER A 324 -15.09 14.33 -23.84
N TRP A 325 -15.54 14.15 -22.59
CA TRP A 325 -15.93 15.23 -21.70
C TRP A 325 -14.80 15.65 -20.74
N MET A 326 -13.71 14.87 -20.64
CA MET A 326 -12.59 15.17 -19.75
C MET A 326 -11.97 16.57 -19.94
N PRO A 327 -11.78 17.09 -21.17
CA PRO A 327 -11.28 18.45 -21.36
C PRO A 327 -12.24 19.53 -20.84
N ALA A 328 -13.54 19.27 -20.84
CA ALA A 328 -14.52 20.19 -20.26
C ALA A 328 -14.52 20.11 -18.73
N LEU A 329 -14.38 18.90 -18.17
CA LEU A 329 -14.22 18.70 -16.73
C LEU A 329 -12.97 19.41 -16.20
N GLU A 330 -11.84 19.31 -16.91
CA GLU A 330 -10.60 20.04 -16.59
C GLU A 330 -10.84 21.54 -16.48
N LYS A 331 -11.44 22.16 -17.51
CA LYS A 331 -11.79 23.59 -17.48
C LYS A 331 -12.73 23.96 -16.34
N ILE A 332 -13.68 23.09 -16.01
CA ILE A 332 -14.58 23.30 -14.88
C ILE A 332 -13.76 23.33 -13.58
N CYS A 333 -12.91 22.33 -13.33
CA CYS A 333 -12.06 22.26 -12.14
C CYS A 333 -11.13 23.47 -12.02
N GLU A 334 -10.45 23.88 -13.10
CA GLU A 334 -9.56 25.06 -13.11
C GLU A 334 -10.31 26.39 -12.81
N SER A 335 -11.60 26.45 -13.14
CA SER A 335 -12.43 27.62 -12.84
C SER A 335 -12.88 27.69 -11.37
N VAL A 336 -12.74 26.60 -10.60
CA VAL A 336 -13.10 26.54 -9.19
C VAL A 336 -11.98 27.14 -8.37
N LYS A 337 -12.28 28.25 -7.70
CA LYS A 337 -11.34 28.97 -6.86
C LYS A 337 -11.99 29.35 -5.53
N PRO A 338 -11.23 29.50 -4.44
CA PRO A 338 -11.78 29.87 -3.13
C PRO A 338 -12.52 31.21 -3.09
N ASP A 339 -12.22 32.12 -4.03
CA ASP A 339 -12.85 33.44 -4.14
C ASP A 339 -14.22 33.41 -4.83
N ASN A 340 -14.55 32.34 -5.56
CA ASN A 340 -15.75 32.26 -6.40
C ASN A 340 -16.63 31.03 -6.13
N THR A 341 -16.30 30.27 -5.09
CA THR A 341 -16.96 29.01 -4.76
C THR A 341 -17.15 28.91 -3.25
N ASP A 342 -18.29 28.38 -2.83
CA ASP A 342 -18.57 28.13 -1.43
C ASP A 342 -17.53 27.19 -0.81
N ALA A 343 -17.09 27.48 0.43
CA ALA A 343 -16.03 26.74 1.10
C ALA A 343 -16.39 25.27 1.39
N ASP A 344 -17.69 24.96 1.52
CA ASP A 344 -18.21 23.63 1.82
C ASP A 344 -18.39 22.75 0.58
N PHE A 345 -18.38 23.34 -0.62
CA PHE A 345 -18.47 22.61 -1.88
C PHE A 345 -17.39 21.53 -1.98
N ARG A 346 -17.76 20.32 -2.40
CA ARG A 346 -16.80 19.26 -2.76
C ARG A 346 -17.21 18.56 -4.04
N LEU A 347 -16.21 18.34 -4.89
CA LEU A 347 -16.33 17.52 -6.09
C LEU A 347 -15.66 16.17 -5.85
N TRP A 348 -16.47 15.13 -5.83
CA TRP A 348 -16.06 13.74 -5.75
C TRP A 348 -16.11 13.11 -7.13
N ILE A 349 -15.09 12.34 -7.47
CA ILE A 349 -14.93 11.71 -8.77
C ILE A 349 -14.57 10.24 -8.55
N THR A 350 -15.18 9.33 -9.29
CA THR A 350 -14.74 7.94 -9.38
C THR A 350 -14.33 7.61 -10.81
N SER A 351 -13.18 6.94 -10.97
CA SER A 351 -12.69 6.55 -12.28
C SER A 351 -11.77 5.35 -12.19
N MET A 352 -11.87 4.42 -13.15
CA MET A 352 -10.77 3.50 -13.43
C MET A 352 -9.59 4.27 -14.05
N PRO A 353 -8.36 3.73 -13.97
CA PRO A 353 -7.20 4.27 -14.68
C PRO A 353 -7.48 4.53 -16.15
N SER A 354 -7.09 5.71 -16.63
CA SER A 354 -7.31 6.14 -18.01
C SER A 354 -6.27 7.18 -18.40
N ALA A 355 -5.59 6.97 -19.52
CA ALA A 355 -4.66 7.93 -20.09
C ALA A 355 -5.35 9.21 -20.60
N ALA A 356 -6.67 9.18 -20.80
CA ALA A 356 -7.46 10.35 -21.19
C ALA A 356 -7.85 11.24 -19.99
N PHE A 357 -7.57 10.81 -18.76
CA PHE A 357 -7.93 11.57 -17.57
C PHE A 357 -7.01 12.80 -17.43
N PRO A 358 -7.55 14.01 -17.16
CA PRO A 358 -6.75 15.22 -17.16
C PRO A 358 -5.67 15.24 -16.07
N VAL A 359 -4.43 15.51 -16.47
CA VAL A 359 -3.27 15.55 -15.56
C VAL A 359 -3.41 16.67 -14.52
N SER A 360 -3.99 17.81 -14.89
CA SER A 360 -4.24 18.94 -13.98
C SER A 360 -5.11 18.53 -12.78
N ILE A 361 -6.17 17.75 -13.01
CA ILE A 361 -7.04 17.22 -11.96
C ILE A 361 -6.28 16.24 -11.08
N LEU A 362 -5.45 15.36 -11.65
CA LEU A 362 -4.64 14.41 -10.88
C LEU A 362 -3.59 15.10 -10.00
N GLN A 363 -3.01 16.19 -10.51
CA GLN A 363 -1.98 16.97 -9.84
C GLN A 363 -2.52 17.89 -8.76
N GLY A 364 -3.75 18.41 -8.93
CA GLY A 364 -4.43 19.31 -7.99
C GLY A 364 -5.45 18.64 -7.07
N GLY A 365 -5.83 17.39 -7.35
CA GLY A 365 -6.81 16.63 -6.58
C GLY A 365 -6.21 15.72 -5.51
N VAL A 366 -7.02 15.39 -4.51
CA VAL A 366 -6.71 14.38 -3.49
C VAL A 366 -7.13 13.02 -4.05
N LYS A 367 -6.17 12.13 -4.26
CA LYS A 367 -6.42 10.80 -4.85
C LYS A 367 -6.41 9.72 -3.77
N MET A 368 -7.25 8.72 -3.95
CA MET A 368 -7.30 7.56 -3.07
C MET A 368 -7.73 6.30 -3.81
N THR A 369 -7.21 5.16 -3.38
CA THR A 369 -7.69 3.83 -3.76
C THR A 369 -8.43 3.19 -2.60
N ASN A 370 -9.47 2.40 -2.88
CA ASN A 370 -10.20 1.62 -1.87
C ASN A 370 -10.09 0.13 -2.21
N GLU A 371 -8.88 -0.40 -2.06
CA GLU A 371 -8.59 -1.82 -2.22
C GLU A 371 -8.44 -2.50 -0.85
N PRO A 372 -8.85 -3.77 -0.73
CA PRO A 372 -8.45 -4.59 0.41
C PRO A 372 -6.91 -4.59 0.52
N PRO A 373 -6.36 -4.42 1.74
CA PRO A 373 -4.91 -4.40 1.94
C PRO A 373 -4.30 -5.76 1.58
N ALA A 374 -3.01 -5.82 1.27
CA ALA A 374 -2.33 -7.09 1.08
C ALA A 374 -2.00 -7.76 2.42
N GLY A 375 -2.16 -9.08 2.46
CA GLY A 375 -1.77 -9.93 3.57
C GLY A 375 -2.93 -10.27 4.50
N LEU A 376 -2.84 -11.45 5.13
CA LEU A 376 -3.91 -11.98 5.97
C LEU A 376 -4.18 -11.08 7.18
N ARG A 377 -3.13 -10.65 7.89
CA ARG A 377 -3.22 -9.78 9.06
C ARG A 377 -3.98 -8.49 8.75
N ALA A 378 -3.61 -7.80 7.68
CA ALA A 378 -4.21 -6.52 7.31
C ALA A 378 -5.68 -6.69 6.89
N ASN A 379 -6.02 -7.75 6.13
CA ASN A 379 -7.40 -8.05 5.76
C ASN A 379 -8.27 -8.40 6.97
N LEU A 380 -7.73 -9.18 7.92
CA LEU A 380 -8.41 -9.50 9.17
C LEU A 380 -8.67 -8.24 10.00
N ARG A 381 -7.65 -7.39 10.18
CA ARG A 381 -7.79 -6.12 10.91
C ARG A 381 -8.83 -5.21 10.26
N ARG A 382 -8.85 -5.14 8.92
CA ARG A 382 -9.88 -4.42 8.16
C ARG A 382 -11.27 -4.99 8.43
N SER A 383 -11.42 -6.31 8.40
CA SER A 383 -12.71 -6.99 8.66
C SER A 383 -13.28 -6.61 10.04
N TYR A 384 -12.43 -6.56 11.07
CA TYR A 384 -12.83 -6.16 12.43
C TYR A 384 -13.12 -4.67 12.59
N ALA A 385 -12.64 -3.82 11.68
CA ALA A 385 -12.93 -2.38 11.68
C ALA A 385 -14.24 -2.03 10.94
N LEU A 386 -14.79 -2.94 10.14
CA LEU A 386 -15.98 -2.71 9.33
C LEU A 386 -17.29 -2.97 10.09
N ASP A 387 -18.35 -2.25 9.70
CA ASP A 387 -19.72 -2.55 10.15
C ASP A 387 -20.19 -3.91 9.59
N PRO A 388 -20.86 -4.75 10.39
CA PRO A 388 -21.28 -4.50 11.77
C PRO A 388 -20.26 -4.95 12.83
N ILE A 389 -19.15 -5.58 12.45
CA ILE A 389 -18.21 -6.21 13.40
C ILE A 389 -17.61 -5.21 14.39
N SER A 390 -17.36 -3.97 13.96
CA SER A 390 -16.86 -2.90 14.84
C SER A 390 -17.91 -2.26 15.75
N SER A 391 -19.21 -2.53 15.56
CA SER A 391 -20.27 -2.04 16.45
C SER A 391 -20.29 -2.85 17.75
N PRO A 392 -20.20 -2.21 18.94
CA PRO A 392 -20.34 -2.89 20.23
C PRO A 392 -21.67 -3.63 20.36
N GLU A 393 -22.76 -3.04 19.85
CA GLU A 393 -24.10 -3.64 19.86
C GLU A 393 -24.17 -4.92 19.01
N PHE A 394 -23.37 -4.96 17.95
CA PHE A 394 -23.27 -6.16 17.13
C PHE A 394 -22.40 -7.23 17.77
N PHE A 395 -21.18 -6.84 18.19
CA PHE A 395 -20.14 -7.75 18.63
C PHE A 395 -20.44 -8.38 20.01
N GLU A 396 -21.03 -7.61 20.92
CA GLU A 396 -21.38 -8.07 22.28
C GLU A 396 -22.84 -8.53 22.39
N GLY A 397 -23.66 -8.32 21.36
CA GLY A 397 -25.11 -8.54 21.46
C GLY A 397 -25.60 -9.97 21.22
N CYS A 398 -24.72 -10.95 21.01
CA CYS A 398 -25.13 -12.34 20.75
C CYS A 398 -25.42 -13.10 22.05
N SER A 399 -26.45 -13.94 22.04
CA SER A 399 -26.86 -14.78 23.18
C SER A 399 -25.84 -15.86 23.55
N LYS A 400 -24.96 -16.25 22.61
CA LYS A 400 -23.91 -17.27 22.80
C LYS A 400 -22.55 -16.74 22.33
N PRO A 401 -21.92 -15.86 23.12
CA PRO A 401 -20.76 -15.07 22.69
C PRO A 401 -19.57 -15.94 22.30
N GLY A 402 -19.21 -16.98 23.06
CA GLY A 402 -18.09 -17.86 22.72
C GLY A 402 -18.20 -18.51 21.35
N ALA A 403 -19.35 -19.13 21.05
CA ALA A 403 -19.58 -19.76 19.75
C ALA A 403 -19.60 -18.74 18.61
N PHE A 404 -20.29 -17.63 18.81
CA PHE A 404 -20.38 -16.56 17.82
C PHE A 404 -19.02 -15.95 17.51
N LYS A 405 -18.25 -15.54 18.53
CA LYS A 405 -16.96 -14.86 18.34
C LYS A 405 -15.90 -15.79 17.73
N ALA A 406 -15.89 -17.08 18.10
CA ALA A 406 -15.01 -18.08 17.49
C ALA A 406 -15.31 -18.29 16.00
N LEU A 407 -16.58 -18.48 15.64
CA LEU A 407 -17.00 -18.64 14.25
C LEU A 407 -16.84 -17.35 13.44
N LEU A 408 -17.07 -16.19 14.05
CA LEU A 408 -16.87 -14.89 13.41
C LEU A 408 -15.40 -14.67 13.06
N PHE A 409 -14.47 -15.03 13.94
CA PHE A 409 -13.04 -15.00 13.63
C PHE A 409 -12.71 -15.94 12.47
N GLY A 410 -13.27 -17.16 12.49
CA GLY A 410 -13.14 -18.13 11.39
C GLY A 410 -13.67 -17.60 10.06
N LEU A 411 -14.80 -16.90 10.06
CA LEU A 411 -15.38 -16.24 8.88
C LEU A 411 -14.47 -15.13 8.35
N CYS A 412 -13.98 -14.25 9.24
CA CYS A 412 -13.05 -13.17 8.85
C CYS A 412 -11.75 -13.75 8.27
N PHE A 413 -11.23 -14.83 8.86
CA PHE A 413 -10.06 -15.52 8.33
C PHE A 413 -10.32 -16.12 6.95
N LEU A 414 -11.46 -16.79 6.76
CA LEU A 414 -11.84 -17.33 5.46
C LEU A 414 -11.95 -16.20 4.43
N HIS A 415 -12.60 -15.09 4.76
CA HIS A 415 -12.74 -13.93 3.88
C HIS A 415 -11.37 -13.38 3.44
N ALA A 416 -10.47 -13.13 4.39
CA ALA A 416 -9.11 -12.70 4.11
C ALA A 416 -8.36 -13.74 3.25
N PHE A 417 -8.52 -15.03 3.55
CA PHE A 417 -7.83 -16.11 2.85
C PHE A 417 -8.30 -16.27 1.40
N VAL A 418 -9.61 -16.22 1.13
CA VAL A 418 -10.14 -16.34 -0.24
C VAL A 418 -9.76 -15.14 -1.11
N GLN A 419 -9.66 -13.94 -0.52
CA GLN A 419 -9.15 -12.75 -1.20
C GLN A 419 -7.66 -12.88 -1.55
N GLU A 420 -6.84 -13.28 -0.59
CA GLU A 420 -5.39 -13.46 -0.79
C GLU A 420 -5.06 -14.60 -1.77
N ARG A 421 -5.86 -15.67 -1.80
CA ARG A 421 -5.69 -16.78 -2.75
C ARG A 421 -5.72 -16.34 -4.21
N ARG A 422 -6.41 -15.25 -4.55
CA ARG A 422 -6.47 -14.71 -5.93
C ARG A 422 -5.09 -14.35 -6.48
N LYS A 423 -4.10 -14.08 -5.62
CA LYS A 423 -2.73 -13.74 -6.02
C LYS A 423 -1.96 -14.92 -6.63
N PHE A 424 -2.42 -16.15 -6.42
CA PHE A 424 -1.73 -17.37 -6.87
C PHE A 424 -2.24 -17.89 -8.23
N GLY A 425 -3.01 -17.09 -8.95
CA GLY A 425 -3.55 -17.47 -10.26
C GLY A 425 -4.31 -18.80 -10.20
N PRO A 426 -4.19 -19.69 -11.21
CA PRO A 426 -4.88 -20.98 -11.25
C PRO A 426 -4.60 -21.94 -10.08
N ILE A 427 -3.48 -21.77 -9.35
CA ILE A 427 -3.19 -22.57 -8.14
C ILE A 427 -4.05 -22.09 -6.96
N GLY A 428 -4.41 -20.80 -6.96
CA GLY A 428 -5.32 -20.20 -6.00
C GLY A 428 -6.79 -20.44 -6.36
N TRP A 429 -7.18 -19.96 -7.54
CA TRP A 429 -8.52 -20.03 -8.14
C TRP A 429 -8.40 -20.16 -9.65
N ASN A 430 -9.24 -20.98 -10.29
CA ASN A 430 -9.29 -21.04 -11.75
C ASN A 430 -9.76 -19.70 -12.34
N ILE A 431 -10.72 -19.05 -11.69
CA ILE A 431 -11.26 -17.73 -12.08
C ILE A 431 -11.00 -16.71 -10.96
N PRO A 432 -10.50 -15.50 -11.26
CA PRO A 432 -10.19 -14.49 -10.25
C PRO A 432 -11.44 -13.79 -9.70
N TYR A 433 -12.19 -14.45 -8.83
CA TYR A 433 -13.40 -13.92 -8.20
C TYR A 433 -13.12 -12.68 -7.33
N GLY A 434 -14.04 -11.70 -7.39
CA GLY A 434 -14.02 -10.53 -6.53
C GLY A 434 -14.93 -10.73 -5.32
N PHE A 435 -14.40 -11.28 -4.23
CA PHE A 435 -15.09 -11.32 -2.94
C PHE A 435 -14.95 -9.96 -2.24
N ASP A 436 -16.07 -9.38 -1.82
CA ASP A 436 -16.12 -8.02 -1.28
C ASP A 436 -16.67 -7.95 0.15
N ASP A 437 -16.62 -6.76 0.73
CA ASP A 437 -17.06 -6.49 2.10
C ASP A 437 -18.57 -6.78 2.27
N GLY A 438 -19.35 -6.76 1.19
CA GLY A 438 -20.77 -7.11 1.18
C GLY A 438 -21.00 -8.58 1.52
N ASP A 439 -20.19 -9.47 0.93
CA ASP A 439 -20.23 -10.92 1.19
C ASP A 439 -19.93 -11.23 2.67
N LEU A 440 -18.92 -10.56 3.24
CA LEU A 440 -18.59 -10.68 4.66
C LEU A 440 -19.72 -10.15 5.54
N ARG A 441 -20.24 -8.95 5.23
CA ARG A 441 -21.26 -8.27 6.04
C ARG A 441 -22.54 -9.09 6.16
N ILE A 442 -23.05 -9.63 5.05
CA ILE A 442 -24.26 -10.47 5.09
C ILE A 442 -24.00 -11.77 5.84
N SER A 443 -22.83 -12.38 5.65
CA SER A 443 -22.43 -13.62 6.32
C SER A 443 -22.30 -13.44 7.83
N ALA A 444 -21.75 -12.32 8.30
CA ALA A 444 -21.63 -12.01 9.72
C ALA A 444 -23.02 -11.82 10.37
N ARG A 445 -23.93 -11.10 9.70
CA ARG A 445 -25.30 -10.90 10.20
C ARG A 445 -26.08 -12.20 10.26
N GLN A 446 -25.99 -13.03 9.22
CA GLN A 446 -26.60 -14.35 9.20
C GLN A 446 -26.00 -15.26 10.27
N LEU A 447 -24.67 -15.25 10.45
CA LEU A 447 -24.02 -16.01 11.51
C LEU A 447 -24.64 -15.68 12.87
N ARG A 448 -24.76 -14.39 13.23
CA ARG A 448 -25.39 -13.98 14.49
C ARG A 448 -26.81 -14.52 14.61
N MET A 449 -27.64 -14.29 13.58
CA MET A 449 -29.03 -14.76 13.53
C MET A 449 -29.13 -16.28 13.76
N TYR A 450 -28.33 -17.08 13.05
CA TYR A 450 -28.33 -18.54 13.20
C TYR A 450 -27.92 -18.98 14.60
N ILE A 451 -26.96 -18.29 15.23
CA ILE A 451 -26.50 -18.64 16.59
C ILE A 451 -27.57 -18.30 17.64
N ASP A 452 -28.27 -17.17 17.48
CA ASP A 452 -29.33 -16.71 18.38
C ASP A 452 -30.62 -17.54 18.25
N ASP A 453 -31.02 -17.91 17.03
CA ASP A 453 -32.32 -18.54 16.76
C ASP A 453 -32.35 -20.06 17.00
N ASN A 454 -31.20 -20.71 17.12
CA ASN A 454 -31.10 -22.17 17.28
C ASN A 454 -30.64 -22.54 18.68
N ALA A 455 -30.96 -23.72 19.20
CA ALA A 455 -30.43 -24.18 20.49
C ALA A 455 -28.94 -24.57 20.40
N ASP A 456 -28.61 -25.35 19.38
CA ASP A 456 -27.24 -25.76 19.03
C ASP A 456 -26.73 -25.01 17.80
N VAL A 457 -25.41 -25.01 17.58
CA VAL A 457 -24.80 -24.37 16.41
C VAL A 457 -25.15 -25.16 15.12
N PRO A 458 -25.90 -24.57 14.17
CA PRO A 458 -26.36 -25.29 12.98
C PRO A 458 -25.27 -25.27 11.88
N PHE A 459 -24.19 -26.02 12.07
CA PHE A 459 -23.03 -26.02 11.17
C PHE A 459 -23.38 -26.25 9.70
N ASP A 460 -24.29 -27.19 9.39
CA ASP A 460 -24.65 -27.47 8.00
C ASP A 460 -25.42 -26.32 7.35
N ALA A 461 -26.32 -25.67 8.10
CA ALA A 461 -27.04 -24.48 7.61
C ALA A 461 -26.08 -23.30 7.40
N LEU A 462 -25.15 -23.08 8.34
CA LEU A 462 -24.12 -22.04 8.22
C LEU A 462 -23.20 -22.29 7.02
N LYS A 463 -22.74 -23.53 6.82
CA LYS A 463 -21.92 -23.92 5.67
C LYS A 463 -22.68 -23.70 4.35
N TYR A 464 -23.96 -24.04 4.29
CA TYR A 464 -24.77 -23.82 3.11
C TYR A 464 -24.98 -22.32 2.83
N ALA A 465 -25.41 -21.55 3.83
CA ALA A 465 -25.66 -20.12 3.65
C ALA A 465 -24.40 -19.35 3.20
N ILE A 466 -23.25 -19.65 3.82
CA ILE A 466 -22.01 -18.94 3.51
C ILE A 466 -21.34 -19.50 2.25
N GLY A 467 -21.20 -20.83 2.15
CA GLY A 467 -20.47 -21.51 1.09
C GLY A 467 -21.22 -21.59 -0.23
N GLU A 468 -22.54 -21.80 -0.21
CA GLU A 468 -23.36 -21.96 -1.42
C GLU A 468 -24.06 -20.66 -1.83
N CYS A 469 -24.59 -19.89 -0.87
CA CYS A 469 -25.37 -18.69 -1.19
C CYS A 469 -24.52 -17.42 -1.25
N ASN A 470 -23.80 -17.08 -0.17
CA ASN A 470 -23.13 -15.79 -0.09
C ASN A 470 -21.85 -15.75 -0.94
N TYR A 471 -20.84 -16.58 -0.60
CA TYR A 471 -19.60 -16.64 -1.36
C TYR A 471 -19.75 -17.50 -2.62
N GLY A 472 -20.47 -18.63 -2.52
CA GLY A 472 -20.72 -19.55 -3.63
C GLY A 472 -21.50 -18.93 -4.78
N GLY A 473 -22.33 -17.92 -4.51
CA GLY A 473 -23.05 -17.17 -5.55
C GLY A 473 -22.13 -16.45 -6.54
N ARG A 474 -20.87 -16.17 -6.17
CA ARG A 474 -19.86 -15.60 -7.06
C ARG A 474 -19.06 -16.64 -7.84
N VAL A 475 -19.02 -17.87 -7.34
CA VAL A 475 -18.14 -18.92 -7.84
C VAL A 475 -18.85 -19.70 -8.95
N THR A 476 -18.34 -19.54 -10.16
CA THR A 476 -18.93 -20.11 -11.38
C THR A 476 -18.34 -21.47 -11.78
N ASP A 477 -17.10 -21.76 -11.37
CA ASP A 477 -16.39 -23.00 -11.69
C ASP A 477 -16.67 -24.09 -10.64
N ASP A 478 -16.85 -25.35 -11.08
CA ASP A 478 -17.24 -26.44 -10.19
C ASP A 478 -16.10 -26.86 -9.24
N LYS A 479 -14.84 -26.76 -9.69
CA LYS A 479 -13.67 -27.08 -8.86
C LYS A 479 -13.41 -25.99 -7.84
N ASP A 480 -13.54 -24.73 -8.25
CA ASP A 480 -13.45 -23.59 -7.34
C ASP A 480 -14.58 -23.64 -6.29
N ARG A 481 -15.80 -24.01 -6.68
CA ARG A 481 -16.91 -24.16 -5.72
C ARG A 481 -16.63 -25.27 -4.71
N ARG A 482 -16.12 -26.41 -5.16
CA ARG A 482 -15.67 -27.49 -4.28
C ARG A 482 -14.55 -27.03 -3.34
N LEU A 483 -13.59 -26.26 -3.84
CA LEU A 483 -12.51 -25.71 -3.04
C LEU A 483 -13.04 -24.77 -1.95
N LEU A 484 -13.90 -23.81 -2.30
CA LEU A 484 -14.52 -22.88 -1.35
C LEU A 484 -15.21 -23.61 -0.20
N ASN A 485 -16.06 -24.59 -0.53
CA ASN A 485 -16.78 -25.37 0.47
C ASN A 485 -15.86 -26.24 1.33
N THR A 486 -14.77 -26.75 0.76
CA THR A 486 -13.75 -27.49 1.51
C THR A 486 -13.03 -26.59 2.50
N LEU A 487 -12.64 -25.38 2.08
CA LEU A 487 -12.02 -24.39 2.96
C LEU A 487 -12.95 -24.00 4.10
N LEU A 488 -14.22 -23.71 3.79
CA LEU A 488 -15.23 -23.41 4.81
C LEU A 488 -15.42 -24.56 5.80
N SER A 489 -15.48 -25.80 5.32
CA SER A 489 -15.65 -26.99 6.17
C SER A 489 -14.44 -27.27 7.07
N ARG A 490 -13.23 -26.84 6.69
CA ARG A 490 -12.05 -26.92 7.57
C ARG A 490 -12.14 -25.95 8.75
N VAL A 491 -12.86 -24.84 8.59
CA VAL A 491 -13.05 -23.82 9.63
C VAL A 491 -14.31 -24.08 10.45
N TYR A 492 -15.45 -24.30 9.78
CA TYR A 492 -16.76 -24.53 10.42
C TYR A 492 -16.98 -26.00 10.73
N ARG A 493 -16.43 -26.40 11.86
CA ARG A 493 -16.55 -27.74 12.43
C ARG A 493 -16.57 -27.66 13.96
N PRO A 494 -17.14 -28.65 14.68
CA PRO A 494 -17.36 -28.57 16.13
C PRO A 494 -16.12 -28.22 16.95
N GLU A 495 -14.93 -28.60 16.49
CA GLU A 495 -13.65 -28.37 17.15
C GLU A 495 -13.30 -26.88 17.30
N ILE A 496 -13.90 -25.98 16.50
CA ILE A 496 -13.69 -24.53 16.68
C ILE A 496 -14.30 -23.99 17.98
N LEU A 497 -15.23 -24.75 18.57
CA LEU A 497 -15.89 -24.42 19.84
C LEU A 497 -15.19 -25.04 21.05
N ASP A 498 -14.11 -25.80 20.83
CA ASP A 498 -13.37 -26.43 21.93
C ASP A 498 -12.57 -25.37 22.70
N VAL A 499 -12.94 -25.18 23.97
CA VAL A 499 -12.28 -24.22 24.88
C VAL A 499 -10.98 -24.79 25.44
N ALA A 500 -10.81 -26.12 25.42
CA ALA A 500 -9.64 -26.79 25.99
C ALA A 500 -8.41 -26.71 25.07
N GLN A 501 -8.61 -26.60 23.76
CA GLN A 501 -7.53 -26.52 22.78
C GLN A 501 -7.70 -25.35 21.81
N PRO A 502 -6.68 -24.50 21.62
CA PRO A 502 -6.76 -23.42 20.65
C PRO A 502 -6.98 -23.95 19.24
N PHE A 503 -8.06 -23.51 18.58
CA PHE A 503 -8.38 -23.94 17.23
C PHE A 503 -7.41 -23.35 16.21
N LYS A 504 -6.66 -24.22 15.52
CA LYS A 504 -5.68 -23.84 14.49
C LYS A 504 -6.37 -23.73 13.13
N LEU A 505 -6.24 -22.56 12.50
CA LEU A 505 -6.78 -22.27 11.17
C LEU A 505 -5.83 -22.69 10.04
N SER A 506 -4.55 -22.89 10.36
CA SER A 506 -3.52 -23.36 9.42
C SER A 506 -2.69 -24.51 10.01
N GLU A 507 -2.07 -25.29 9.13
CA GLU A 507 -1.14 -26.35 9.51
C GLU A 507 0.13 -25.82 10.18
N SER A 508 0.51 -24.56 9.91
CA SER A 508 1.64 -23.90 10.57
C SER A 508 1.42 -23.69 12.06
N GLY A 509 0.18 -23.72 12.54
CA GLY A 509 -0.18 -23.40 13.93
C GLY A 509 0.00 -21.92 14.30
N THR A 510 0.36 -21.07 13.35
CA THR A 510 0.54 -19.62 13.55
C THR A 510 -0.79 -18.90 13.67
N TYR A 511 -1.77 -19.29 12.86
CA TYR A 511 -3.10 -18.67 12.84
C TYR A 511 -4.04 -19.49 13.73
N VAL A 512 -4.43 -18.90 14.85
CA VAL A 512 -5.22 -19.55 15.90
C VAL A 512 -6.39 -18.64 16.26
N VAL A 513 -7.55 -19.24 16.53
CA VAL A 513 -8.73 -18.50 17.02
C VAL A 513 -8.42 -17.98 18.44
N PRO A 514 -8.47 -16.66 18.68
CA PRO A 514 -8.25 -16.10 20.01
C PRO A 514 -9.30 -16.57 21.02
N PRO A 515 -8.96 -16.65 22.31
CA PRO A 515 -9.95 -16.93 23.36
C PRO A 515 -11.04 -15.85 23.38
N GLU A 516 -12.20 -16.19 23.93
CA GLU A 516 -13.31 -15.27 24.06
C GLU A 516 -12.89 -14.02 24.85
N GLY A 517 -13.17 -12.85 24.28
CA GLY A 517 -12.87 -11.55 24.87
C GLY A 517 -13.65 -10.42 24.22
N ASP A 518 -13.30 -9.18 24.54
CA ASP A 518 -13.90 -7.99 23.95
C ASP A 518 -13.31 -7.69 22.55
N HIS A 519 -13.92 -6.77 21.81
CA HIS A 519 -13.43 -6.40 20.47
C HIS A 519 -11.94 -6.00 20.48
N GLY A 520 -11.50 -5.31 21.53
CA GLY A 520 -10.11 -4.88 21.71
C GLY A 520 -9.12 -6.04 21.83
N SER A 521 -9.48 -7.12 22.54
CA SER A 521 -8.62 -8.30 22.67
C SER A 521 -8.41 -9.01 21.34
N TYR A 522 -9.43 -9.05 20.48
CA TYR A 522 -9.30 -9.59 19.12
C TYR A 522 -8.38 -8.71 18.27
N LEU A 523 -8.50 -7.38 18.33
CA LEU A 523 -7.58 -6.48 17.62
C LEU A 523 -6.13 -6.67 18.08
N ALA A 524 -5.89 -6.82 19.38
CA ALA A 524 -4.55 -7.07 19.92
C ALA A 524 -3.98 -8.42 19.45
N ALA A 525 -4.81 -9.47 19.40
CA ALA A 525 -4.40 -10.77 18.86
C ALA A 525 -4.06 -10.68 17.36
N LEU A 526 -4.80 -9.89 16.58
CA LEU A 526 -4.51 -9.63 15.18
C LEU A 526 -3.18 -8.87 15.00
N ASP A 527 -2.86 -7.93 15.88
CA ASP A 527 -1.59 -7.19 15.83
C ASP A 527 -0.36 -8.06 16.12
N ALA A 528 -0.55 -9.20 16.81
CA ALA A 528 0.50 -10.18 17.07
C ALA A 528 0.72 -11.17 15.91
N LEU A 529 -0.15 -11.16 14.88
CA LEU A 529 0.04 -12.01 13.69
C LEU A 529 1.21 -11.51 12.83
N PRO A 530 1.85 -12.41 12.07
CA PRO A 530 2.93 -12.07 11.14
C PRO A 530 2.47 -11.18 9.98
#